data_AF-A0A9D9QI69-F1
#
_entry.id   AF-A0A9D9QI69-F1
#
_cell.length_a   1.000
_cell.length_b   1.000
_cell.length_c   1.000
_cell.angle_alpha   90.00
_cell.angle_beta   90.00
_cell.angle_gamma   90.00
#
_symmetry.space_group_name_H-M   'P 1'
#
loop_
_entity.id
_entity.type
_entity.pdbx_description
1 polymer ?
#
loop_
_entity_poly.entity_id
_entity_poly.type
_entity_poly.pdbx_seq_one_letter_code
_entity_poly.pdbx_strand_id
1 'polypeptide(L)'
;MIGLLVAALASSSLDAATGNNNPIIPRKAVASVQVKEGQTLYLISKSNQLTLRQLYKFNDFGPQADVLEPGTKVYLAQKKRKSTQKEFVIVDRSTTLRQISNQEGIRLKSLMRMNQGSSPDEQLPKGEKVFLR
;
A
#
# COMPACT_ATOMS: atom_id res chain seq x y z
N MET A 1 25.79 -31.13 65.98
CA MET A 1 26.19 -31.43 64.59
C MET A 1 25.72 -30.25 63.75
N ILE A 2 26.49 -29.18 63.54
CA ILE A 2 27.71 -29.06 62.70
C ILE A 2 27.50 -29.71 61.33
N GLY A 3 27.38 -28.86 60.32
CA GLY A 3 27.26 -29.16 58.90
C GLY A 3 27.44 -27.90 58.04
N LEU A 4 28.60 -27.26 58.21
CA LEU A 4 29.31 -26.40 57.23
C LEU A 4 29.52 -27.24 55.93
N LEU A 5 29.56 -26.81 54.67
CA LEU A 5 30.34 -25.74 54.03
C LEU A 5 30.16 -25.88 52.48
N VAL A 6 29.99 -24.75 51.76
CA VAL A 6 30.51 -24.36 50.42
C VAL A 6 30.18 -25.16 49.14
N ALA A 7 29.68 -24.43 48.12
CA ALA A 7 30.30 -24.21 46.79
C ALA A 7 29.33 -23.34 45.95
N ALA A 8 29.62 -22.07 45.64
CA ALA A 8 30.57 -21.55 44.66
C ALA A 8 29.82 -20.96 43.46
N LEU A 9 30.30 -19.77 43.08
CA LEU A 9 29.85 -18.84 42.06
C LEU A 9 29.39 -19.44 40.72
N ALA A 10 28.35 -18.83 40.15
CA ALA A 10 28.36 -18.49 38.73
C ALA A 10 27.60 -17.17 38.51
N SER A 11 28.36 -16.10 38.32
CA SER A 11 27.89 -14.86 37.71
C SER A 11 27.92 -15.03 36.19
N SER A 12 26.79 -14.93 35.52
CA SER A 12 26.66 -14.65 34.07
C SER A 12 25.15 -14.57 33.75
N SER A 13 24.61 -13.65 32.99
CA SER A 13 25.13 -12.56 32.17
C SER A 13 24.04 -11.47 32.15
N LEU A 14 24.44 -10.20 32.17
CA LEU A 14 23.58 -9.14 31.66
C LEU A 14 23.40 -9.39 30.16
N ASP A 15 22.32 -10.05 29.76
CA ASP A 15 21.84 -9.96 28.39
C ASP A 15 20.82 -8.85 28.29
N ALA A 16 21.37 -7.62 28.27
CA ALA A 16 20.69 -6.42 27.81
C ALA A 16 20.38 -6.57 26.31
N ALA A 17 19.37 -7.36 25.97
CA ALA A 17 18.74 -7.28 24.66
C ALA A 17 18.02 -5.94 24.57
N THR A 18 18.75 -4.93 24.08
CA THR A 18 18.19 -3.65 23.62
C THR A 18 17.36 -3.94 22.37
N GLY A 19 16.20 -4.55 22.57
CA GLY A 19 15.12 -4.55 21.61
C GLY A 19 14.60 -3.12 21.55
N ASN A 20 14.89 -2.45 20.44
CA ASN A 20 14.29 -1.19 20.07
C ASN A 20 12.75 -1.30 20.13
N ASN A 21 12.19 -0.95 21.29
CA ASN A 21 10.75 -0.82 21.55
C ASN A 21 10.16 0.39 20.82
N ASN A 22 10.50 0.57 19.54
CA ASN A 22 9.72 1.45 18.68
C ASN A 22 8.42 0.71 18.38
N PRO A 23 7.25 1.27 18.75
CA PRO A 23 5.99 0.67 18.35
C PRO A 23 6.00 0.52 16.83
N ILE A 24 5.71 -0.68 16.33
CA ILE A 24 5.50 -0.91 14.90
C ILE A 24 4.20 -0.18 14.55
N ILE A 25 4.29 1.12 14.24
CA ILE A 25 3.14 1.91 13.82
C ILE A 25 2.74 1.38 12.44
N PRO A 26 1.55 0.76 12.28
CA PRO A 26 1.13 0.28 10.98
C PRO A 26 1.07 1.48 10.02
N ARG A 27 1.83 1.40 8.92
CA ARG A 27 1.88 2.51 7.95
C ARG A 27 0.50 2.67 7.31
N LYS A 28 -0.13 3.83 7.55
CA LYS A 28 -1.47 4.19 7.07
C LYS A 28 -1.60 4.00 5.55
N ALA A 29 -2.74 3.49 5.12
CA ALA A 29 -3.12 3.42 3.70
C ALA A 29 -3.22 4.82 3.08
N VAL A 30 -3.12 4.92 1.75
CA VAL A 30 -3.28 6.20 1.05
C VAL A 30 -4.74 6.65 1.17
N ALA A 31 -4.96 7.93 1.52
CA ALA A 31 -6.31 8.49 1.61
C ALA A 31 -7.05 8.37 0.28
N SER A 32 -8.26 7.83 0.31
CA SER A 32 -9.12 7.62 -0.85
C SER A 32 -10.60 7.67 -0.46
N VAL A 33 -11.46 7.89 -1.45
CA VAL A 33 -12.92 7.88 -1.34
C VAL A 33 -13.50 6.96 -2.40
N GLN A 34 -14.68 6.40 -2.15
CA GLN A 34 -15.46 5.70 -3.17
C GLN A 34 -16.48 6.65 -3.76
N VAL A 35 -16.55 6.70 -5.09
CA VAL A 35 -17.50 7.52 -5.83
C VAL A 35 -18.91 7.04 -5.54
N LYS A 36 -19.81 7.96 -5.20
CA LYS A 36 -21.24 7.69 -5.05
C LYS A 36 -21.99 8.04 -6.34
N GLU A 37 -23.21 7.55 -6.45
CA GLU A 37 -24.10 7.92 -7.57
C GLU A 37 -24.28 9.44 -7.65
N GLY A 38 -24.19 9.99 -8.87
CA GLY A 38 -24.25 11.43 -9.14
C GLY A 38 -23.02 12.24 -8.70
N GLN A 39 -21.99 11.62 -8.12
CA GLN A 39 -20.80 12.33 -7.67
C GLN A 39 -19.79 12.52 -8.80
N THR A 40 -19.37 13.76 -9.04
CA THR A 40 -18.33 14.09 -10.02
C THR A 40 -16.97 14.26 -9.36
N LEU A 41 -15.90 14.15 -10.17
CA LEU A 41 -14.55 14.42 -9.68
C LEU A 41 -14.39 15.85 -9.16
N TYR A 42 -15.11 16.81 -9.76
CA TYR A 42 -15.17 18.20 -9.29
C TYR A 42 -15.73 18.32 -7.88
N LEU A 43 -16.85 17.66 -7.59
CA LEU A 43 -17.45 17.68 -6.25
C LEU A 43 -16.51 17.05 -5.21
N ILE A 44 -15.83 15.95 -5.56
CA ILE A 44 -14.81 15.31 -4.70
C ILE A 44 -13.65 16.27 -4.46
N SER A 45 -13.19 16.98 -5.48
CA SER A 45 -12.09 17.95 -5.35
C SER A 45 -12.48 19.08 -4.40
N LYS A 46 -13.67 19.65 -4.55
CA LYS A 46 -14.17 20.74 -3.71
C LYS A 46 -14.34 20.31 -2.26
N SER A 47 -14.96 19.17 -1.99
CA SER A 47 -15.19 18.68 -0.63
C SER A 47 -13.90 18.37 0.13
N ASN A 48 -12.81 18.07 -0.59
CA ASN A 48 -11.51 17.71 -0.02
C ASN A 48 -10.45 18.81 -0.16
N GLN A 49 -10.84 20.02 -0.58
CA GLN A 49 -9.93 21.16 -0.77
C GLN A 49 -8.76 20.85 -1.72
N LEU A 50 -9.02 20.05 -2.75
CA LEU A 50 -8.06 19.66 -3.79
C LEU A 50 -8.43 20.31 -5.13
N THR A 51 -7.40 20.59 -5.92
CA THR A 51 -7.57 20.96 -7.33
C THR A 51 -7.85 19.72 -8.19
N LEU A 52 -8.60 19.88 -9.29
CA LEU A 52 -8.78 18.81 -10.28
C LEU A 52 -7.45 18.27 -10.79
N ARG A 53 -6.47 19.15 -11.03
CA ARG A 53 -5.11 18.77 -11.45
C ARG A 53 -4.42 17.83 -10.45
N GLN A 54 -4.60 18.04 -9.15
CA GLN A 54 -4.06 17.13 -8.14
C GLN A 54 -4.75 15.77 -8.22
N LEU A 55 -6.07 15.73 -8.31
CA LEU A 55 -6.81 14.47 -8.45
C LEU A 55 -6.42 13.71 -9.72
N TYR A 56 -6.30 14.39 -10.86
CA TYR A 56 -5.79 13.79 -12.10
C TYR A 56 -4.41 13.17 -11.90
N LYS A 57 -3.50 13.91 -11.26
CA LYS A 57 -2.13 13.45 -10.98
C LYS A 57 -2.08 12.26 -10.01
N PHE A 58 -2.99 12.17 -9.04
CA PHE A 58 -2.97 11.10 -8.03
C PHE A 58 -3.56 9.79 -8.54
N ASN A 59 -4.53 9.90 -9.43
CA ASN A 59 -5.31 8.76 -9.93
C ASN A 59 -4.86 8.28 -11.30
N ASP A 60 -3.88 8.96 -11.92
CA ASP A 60 -3.46 8.71 -13.30
C ASP A 60 -4.62 8.86 -14.30
N PHE A 61 -5.57 9.77 -14.00
CA PHE A 61 -6.70 10.07 -14.88
C PHE A 61 -6.27 11.01 -16.01
N GLY A 62 -6.82 10.77 -17.20
CA GLY A 62 -6.76 11.74 -18.30
C GLY A 62 -7.69 12.94 -18.03
N PRO A 63 -7.50 14.06 -18.75
CA PRO A 63 -8.29 15.27 -18.58
C PRO A 63 -9.79 15.11 -18.92
N GLN A 64 -10.20 13.98 -19.51
CA GLN A 64 -11.59 13.68 -19.89
C GLN A 64 -12.33 12.82 -18.85
N ALA A 65 -11.72 12.50 -17.70
CA ALA A 65 -12.32 11.64 -16.67
C ALA A 65 -13.29 12.40 -15.73
N ASP A 66 -14.28 13.10 -16.32
CA ASP A 66 -15.20 13.97 -15.56
C ASP A 66 -16.33 13.18 -14.87
N VAL A 67 -16.75 12.05 -15.45
CA VAL A 67 -17.77 11.16 -14.88
C VAL A 67 -17.12 9.83 -14.52
N LEU A 68 -17.17 9.50 -13.23
CA LEU A 68 -16.67 8.23 -12.70
C LEU A 68 -17.84 7.33 -12.35
N GLU A 69 -17.68 6.04 -12.61
CA GLU A 69 -18.68 5.04 -12.23
C GLU A 69 -18.79 4.96 -10.70
N PRO A 70 -20.01 4.83 -10.15
CA PRO A 70 -20.19 4.57 -8.72
C PRO A 70 -19.37 3.36 -8.26
N GLY A 71 -18.78 3.47 -7.06
CA GLY A 71 -17.86 2.47 -6.51
C GLY A 71 -16.40 2.63 -6.94
N THR A 72 -16.10 3.49 -7.93
CA THR A 72 -14.71 3.79 -8.32
C THR A 72 -13.95 4.38 -7.13
N LYS A 73 -12.75 3.86 -6.86
CA LYS A 73 -11.87 4.38 -5.81
C LYS A 73 -11.06 5.57 -6.34
N VAL A 74 -11.23 6.74 -5.72
CA VAL A 74 -10.49 7.97 -6.03
C VAL A 74 -9.53 8.28 -4.89
N TYR A 75 -8.24 8.36 -5.20
CA TYR A 75 -7.18 8.76 -4.30
C TYR A 75 -7.14 10.27 -4.11
N LEU A 76 -7.14 10.68 -2.84
CA LEU A 76 -7.03 12.08 -2.41
C LEU A 76 -5.58 12.51 -2.16
N ALA A 77 -4.65 11.55 -2.17
CA ALA A 77 -3.22 11.76 -2.05
C ALA A 77 -2.49 10.88 -3.06
N GLN A 78 -1.24 11.22 -3.37
CA GLN A 78 -0.48 10.45 -4.34
C GLN A 78 -0.29 8.99 -3.89
N LYS A 79 -0.64 8.04 -4.76
CA LYS A 79 -0.39 6.60 -4.57
C LYS A 79 1.07 6.35 -4.18
N LYS A 80 1.37 5.29 -3.42
CA LYS A 80 2.75 4.96 -2.97
C LYS A 80 3.62 4.44 -4.13
N ARG A 81 4.95 4.50 -4.00
CA ARG A 81 5.86 3.90 -5.02
C ARG A 81 5.97 2.39 -4.84
N LYS A 82 5.83 1.93 -3.60
CA LYS A 82 5.93 0.55 -3.16
C LYS A 82 4.90 0.33 -2.06
N SER A 83 4.41 -0.88 -1.90
CA SER A 83 3.57 -1.24 -0.77
C SER A 83 4.37 -1.16 0.53
N THR A 84 3.64 -0.83 1.60
CA THR A 84 4.18 -0.82 2.96
C THR A 84 3.68 -2.00 3.79
N GLN A 85 2.78 -2.81 3.22
CA GLN A 85 2.06 -3.87 3.93
C GLN A 85 2.33 -5.25 3.34
N LYS A 86 2.48 -5.34 2.02
CA LYS A 86 2.66 -6.59 1.29
C LYS A 86 3.89 -6.49 0.40
N GLU A 87 4.64 -7.58 0.26
CA GLU A 87 5.75 -7.65 -0.69
C GLU A 87 5.25 -7.99 -2.11
N PHE A 88 4.27 -8.87 -2.21
CA PHE A 88 3.64 -9.29 -3.46
C PHE A 88 2.17 -9.64 -3.25
N VAL A 89 1.44 -9.82 -4.34
CA VAL A 89 0.11 -10.43 -4.39
C VAL A 89 0.09 -11.55 -5.42
N ILE A 90 -0.78 -12.54 -5.21
CA ILE A 90 -1.06 -13.58 -6.20
C ILE A 90 -2.39 -13.22 -6.85
N VAL A 91 -2.43 -13.21 -8.17
CA VAL A 91 -3.63 -12.90 -8.95
C VAL A 91 -4.70 -13.97 -8.71
N ASP A 92 -5.86 -13.58 -8.21
CA ASP A 92 -6.98 -14.46 -7.87
C ASP A 92 -7.90 -14.76 -9.06
N ARG A 93 -8.05 -13.77 -9.95
CA ARG A 93 -8.79 -13.82 -11.22
C ARG A 93 -8.08 -12.98 -12.28
N SER A 94 -8.37 -13.21 -13.56
CA SER A 94 -7.81 -12.41 -14.65
C SER A 94 -7.94 -10.91 -14.36
N THR A 95 -6.82 -10.21 -14.35
CA THR A 95 -6.73 -8.80 -13.92
C THR A 95 -5.61 -8.10 -14.67
N THR A 96 -5.45 -6.80 -14.48
CA THR A 96 -4.35 -6.03 -15.08
C THR A 96 -3.51 -5.33 -14.02
N LEU A 97 -2.29 -4.91 -14.39
CA LEU A 97 -1.45 -4.09 -13.49
C LEU A 97 -2.13 -2.76 -13.14
N ARG A 98 -2.94 -2.19 -14.03
CA ARG A 98 -3.77 -1.00 -13.73
C ARG A 98 -4.76 -1.28 -12.59
N GLN A 99 -5.46 -2.40 -12.65
CA GLN A 99 -6.43 -2.77 -11.62
C GLN A 99 -5.73 -3.01 -10.27
N ILE A 100 -4.62 -3.75 -10.25
CA ILE A 100 -3.83 -3.99 -9.04
C ILE A 100 -3.29 -2.67 -8.47
N SER A 101 -2.78 -1.78 -9.32
CA SER A 101 -2.31 -0.44 -8.94
C SER A 101 -3.39 0.36 -8.19
N ASN A 102 -4.62 0.34 -8.71
CA ASN A 102 -5.76 1.06 -8.14
C ASN A 102 -6.36 0.36 -6.92
N GLN A 103 -6.20 -0.96 -6.79
CA GLN A 103 -6.64 -1.69 -5.61
C GLN A 103 -5.70 -1.45 -4.42
N GLU A 104 -4.39 -1.61 -4.64
CA GLU A 104 -3.34 -1.55 -3.63
C GLU A 104 -2.80 -0.13 -3.38
N GLY A 105 -3.21 0.86 -4.17
CA GLY A 105 -2.78 2.25 -4.01
C GLY A 105 -1.30 2.47 -4.31
N ILE A 106 -0.78 1.78 -5.31
CA ILE A 106 0.59 1.89 -5.80
C ILE A 106 0.58 2.61 -7.14
N ARG A 107 1.53 3.51 -7.40
CA ARG A 107 1.64 4.20 -8.68
C ARG A 107 1.84 3.18 -9.81
N LEU A 108 1.01 3.23 -10.85
CA LEU A 108 1.04 2.29 -11.96
C LEU A 108 2.43 2.19 -12.60
N LYS A 109 3.06 3.33 -12.90
CA LYS A 109 4.42 3.39 -13.44
C LYS A 109 5.46 2.69 -12.54
N SER A 110 5.28 2.71 -11.22
CA SER A 110 6.17 2.02 -10.30
C SER A 110 5.94 0.52 -10.31
N LEU A 111 4.67 0.12 -10.31
CA LEU A 111 4.26 -1.28 -10.36
C LEU A 111 4.72 -1.96 -11.66
N MET A 112 4.52 -1.32 -12.81
CA MET A 112 5.00 -1.84 -14.09
C MET A 112 6.51 -2.03 -14.11
N ARG A 113 7.28 -1.08 -13.58
CA ARG A 113 8.75 -1.21 -13.51
C ARG A 113 9.21 -2.37 -12.63
N MET A 114 8.54 -2.62 -11.50
CA MET A 114 8.89 -3.74 -10.61
C MET A 114 8.58 -5.09 -11.24
N ASN A 115 7.52 -5.17 -12.05
CA ASN A 115 7.04 -6.41 -12.65
C ASN A 115 7.39 -6.55 -14.14
N GLN A 116 8.24 -5.67 -14.67
CA GLN A 116 8.65 -5.66 -16.09
C GLN A 116 7.45 -5.67 -17.05
N GLY A 117 6.33 -5.06 -16.65
CA GLY A 117 5.08 -5.10 -17.41
C GLY A 117 5.19 -4.30 -18.70
N SER A 118 4.76 -4.89 -19.82
CA SER A 118 4.82 -4.28 -21.15
C SER A 118 3.71 -3.25 -21.36
N SER A 119 2.52 -3.53 -20.85
CA SER A 119 1.35 -2.65 -20.95
C SER A 119 0.57 -2.58 -19.63
N PRO A 120 -0.04 -1.43 -19.27
CA PRO A 120 -0.90 -1.32 -18.10
C PRO A 120 -2.11 -2.27 -18.12
N ASP A 121 -2.59 -2.56 -19.32
CA ASP A 121 -3.85 -3.25 -19.59
C ASP A 121 -3.64 -4.67 -20.15
N GLU A 122 -2.39 -5.14 -20.10
CA GLU A 122 -2.04 -6.54 -20.31
C GLU A 122 -2.73 -7.43 -19.27
N GLN A 123 -3.35 -8.52 -19.73
CA GLN A 123 -4.06 -9.46 -18.87
C GLN A 123 -3.05 -10.36 -18.16
N LEU A 124 -3.15 -10.40 -16.84
CA LEU A 124 -2.41 -11.30 -15.97
C LEU A 124 -3.30 -12.50 -15.63
N PRO A 125 -2.83 -13.74 -15.86
CA PRO A 125 -3.59 -14.93 -15.53
C PRO A 125 -3.69 -15.13 -14.01
N LYS A 126 -4.70 -15.90 -13.59
CA LYS A 126 -4.80 -16.37 -12.21
C LYS A 126 -3.53 -17.15 -11.82
N GLY A 127 -3.04 -16.89 -10.61
CA GLY A 127 -1.82 -17.50 -10.07
C GLY A 127 -0.55 -16.67 -10.31
N GLU A 128 -0.60 -15.65 -11.17
CA GLU A 128 0.55 -14.78 -11.44
C GLU A 128 0.99 -14.03 -10.17
N LYS A 129 2.31 -13.95 -9.94
CA LYS A 129 2.89 -13.27 -8.78
C LYS A 129 3.28 -11.84 -9.15
N VAL A 130 2.62 -10.86 -8.54
CA VAL A 130 2.88 -9.44 -8.77
C VAL A 130 3.57 -8.82 -7.56
N PHE A 131 4.81 -8.38 -7.75
CA PHE A 131 5.60 -7.67 -6.76
C PHE A 131 5.12 -6.24 -6.54
N LEU A 132 5.02 -5.87 -5.28
CA LEU A 132 4.57 -4.56 -4.83
C LEU A 132 5.70 -3.73 -4.19
N ARG A 133 6.90 -4.30 -4.02
CA ARG A 133 8.04 -3.68 -3.34
C ARG A 133 9.35 -3.93 -4.07
#